data_AF-A0A3D5SEC6-F1
#
_entry.id   AF-A0A3D5SEC6-F1
#
_cell.length_a   1.000
_cell.length_b   1.000
_cell.length_c   1.000
_cell.angle_alpha   90.00
_cell.angle_beta   90.00
_cell.angle_gamma   90.00
#
_symmetry.space_group_name_H-M   'P 1'
#
loop_
_entity.id
_entity.type
_entity.pdbx_description
1 polymer ?
#
loop_
_entity_poly.entity_id
_entity_poly.type
_entity_poly.pdbx_seq_one_letter_code
_entity_poly.pdbx_strand_id
1 'polypeptide(L)'
;YGYKVGVVQFIKGEMLSGEEIYLKERYLQEQDPNVVFYQMGTGFTWDTQDRSGDIAAAKKTWEISKALLADDSVYLVVLDELTYMLAYDYLDEDEVLSALKNRPEQQSVVVTGRGGGAKLQAIMDTVSEVKDVKHAFNDGIKARKGVDF
;
A
#
# COMPACT_ATOMS: atom_id res chain seq x y z
N TYR A 1 -17.10 12.39 -6.99
CA TYR A 1 -17.29 12.92 -5.63
C TYR A 1 -16.27 13.98 -5.24
N GLY A 2 -15.14 14.14 -5.95
CA GLY A 2 -14.17 15.21 -5.66
C GLY A 2 -13.47 15.04 -4.31
N TYR A 3 -13.55 13.86 -3.71
CA TYR A 3 -12.90 13.57 -2.44
C TYR A 3 -11.40 13.41 -2.63
N LYS A 4 -10.66 13.88 -1.63
CA LYS A 4 -9.22 13.71 -1.60
C LYS A 4 -8.88 12.27 -1.21
N VAL A 5 -7.94 11.67 -1.93
CA VAL A 5 -7.52 10.27 -1.76
C VAL A 5 -6.01 10.21 -1.64
N GLY A 6 -5.52 9.48 -0.63
CA GLY A 6 -4.12 9.12 -0.48
C GLY A 6 -3.88 7.67 -0.91
N VAL A 7 -2.86 7.42 -1.72
CA VAL A 7 -2.41 6.08 -2.11
C VAL A 7 -0.92 5.98 -1.81
N VAL A 8 -0.56 5.04 -0.94
CA VAL A 8 0.82 4.77 -0.54
C VAL A 8 1.15 3.32 -0.83
N GLN A 9 2.22 3.09 -1.61
CA GLN A 9 2.67 1.74 -1.96
C GLN A 9 4.01 1.42 -1.29
N PHE A 10 4.02 0.37 -0.46
CA PHE A 10 5.19 -0.08 0.29
C PHE A 10 6.10 -1.04 -0.48
N ILE A 11 5.59 -1.74 -1.49
CA ILE A 11 6.40 -2.62 -2.34
C ILE A 11 6.16 -2.22 -3.80
N LYS A 12 7.24 -2.29 -4.59
CA LYS A 12 7.16 -2.12 -6.03
C LYS A 12 7.69 -3.35 -6.75
N GLY A 13 6.98 -3.80 -7.78
CA GLY A 13 7.59 -4.59 -8.85
C GLY A 13 8.50 -3.73 -9.72
N GLU A 14 9.49 -4.31 -10.40
CA GLU A 14 10.35 -3.55 -11.32
C GLU A 14 9.54 -2.90 -12.46
N MET A 15 8.47 -3.57 -12.90
CA MET A 15 7.52 -3.05 -13.88
C MET A 15 6.43 -2.19 -13.23
N LEU A 16 6.09 -1.09 -13.89
CA LEU A 16 4.94 -0.29 -13.49
C LEU A 16 3.65 -1.07 -13.75
N SER A 17 2.71 -1.04 -12.82
CA SER A 17 1.37 -1.60 -13.04
C SER A 17 0.48 -0.63 -13.83
N GLY A 18 -0.59 -1.15 -14.43
CA GLY A 18 -1.61 -0.35 -15.11
C GLY A 18 -2.24 0.72 -14.21
N GLU A 19 -2.48 0.41 -12.93
CA GLU A 19 -2.99 1.39 -11.95
C GLU A 19 -1.98 2.51 -11.70
N GLU A 20 -0.69 2.18 -11.58
CA GLU A 20 0.36 3.18 -11.41
C GLU A 20 0.51 4.07 -12.64
N ILE A 21 0.40 3.50 -13.85
CA ILE A 21 0.42 4.26 -15.10
C ILE A 21 -0.79 5.17 -15.17
N TYR A 22 -2.00 4.67 -14.89
CA TYR A 22 -3.22 5.46 -14.89
C TYR A 22 -3.14 6.60 -13.87
N LEU A 23 -2.73 6.29 -12.63
CA LEU A 23 -2.55 7.29 -11.59
C LEU A 23 -1.49 8.29 -12.03
N LYS A 24 -0.30 7.89 -12.49
CA LYS A 24 0.74 8.83 -12.94
C LYS A 24 0.31 9.68 -14.13
N GLU A 25 -0.34 9.11 -15.14
CA GLU A 25 -0.77 9.82 -16.33
C GLU A 25 -1.88 10.83 -16.02
N ARG A 26 -2.90 10.45 -15.24
CA ARG A 26 -3.95 11.39 -14.82
C ARG A 26 -3.46 12.40 -13.78
N TYR A 27 -2.75 11.94 -12.75
CA TYR A 27 -2.28 12.76 -11.63
C TYR A 27 -1.17 13.74 -12.02
N LEU A 28 -0.13 13.27 -12.73
CA LEU A 28 1.04 14.11 -13.05
C LEU A 28 0.77 15.05 -14.22
N GLN A 29 -0.14 14.71 -15.14
CA GLN A 29 -0.48 15.58 -16.26
C GLN A 29 -1.57 16.60 -15.93
N GLU A 30 -2.55 16.26 -15.08
CA GLU A 30 -3.67 17.15 -14.74
C GLU A 30 -3.46 17.90 -13.40
N GLN A 31 -2.42 17.56 -12.63
CA GLN A 31 -2.14 18.09 -11.28
C GLN A 31 -3.39 18.12 -10.38
N ASP A 32 -4.20 17.06 -10.40
CA ASP A 32 -5.39 16.99 -9.56
C ASP A 32 -4.97 17.07 -8.07
N PRO A 33 -5.29 18.16 -7.36
CA PRO A 33 -4.89 18.34 -5.97
C PRO A 33 -5.59 17.36 -5.02
N ASN A 34 -6.60 16.62 -5.51
CA ASN A 34 -7.36 15.67 -4.72
C ASN A 34 -6.71 14.28 -4.67
N VAL A 35 -5.62 14.02 -5.38
CA VAL A 35 -4.92 12.73 -5.27
C VAL A 35 -3.55 12.97 -4.64
N VAL A 36 -3.17 12.14 -3.68
CA VAL A 36 -1.80 12.08 -3.16
C VAL A 36 -1.29 10.70 -3.43
N PHE A 37 -0.24 10.58 -4.23
CA PHE A 37 0.36 9.30 -4.59
C PHE A 37 1.82 9.25 -4.14
N TYR A 38 2.17 8.28 -3.32
CA TYR A 38 3.54 8.06 -2.84
C TYR A 38 3.94 6.60 -3.00
N GLN A 39 5.16 6.37 -3.50
CA GLN A 39 5.74 5.05 -3.64
C GLN A 39 7.05 5.01 -2.85
N MET A 40 7.25 3.95 -2.06
CA MET A 40 8.48 3.76 -1.26
C MET A 40 9.74 3.78 -2.13
N GLY A 41 9.65 3.27 -3.36
CA GLY A 41 10.69 3.39 -4.38
C GLY A 41 11.88 2.43 -4.23
N THR A 42 11.93 1.61 -3.17
CA THR A 42 12.87 0.50 -3.05
C THR A 42 12.20 -0.76 -3.60
N GLY A 43 12.65 -1.19 -4.79
CA GLY A 43 12.21 -2.48 -5.33
C GLY A 43 12.83 -3.59 -4.50
N PHE A 44 12.02 -4.46 -3.90
CA PHE A 44 12.54 -5.67 -3.26
C PHE A 44 13.06 -6.61 -4.34
N THR A 45 14.37 -6.71 -4.49
CA THR A 45 14.98 -7.90 -5.10
C THR A 45 15.33 -8.85 -3.97
N TRP A 46 14.77 -10.07 -4.04
CA TRP A 46 15.05 -11.14 -3.07
C TRP A 46 16.56 -11.48 -2.97
N ASP A 47 17.36 -11.06 -3.95
CA ASP A 47 18.78 -11.41 -4.10
C ASP A 47 19.77 -10.46 -3.39
N THR A 48 19.37 -9.27 -2.94
CA THR A 48 20.28 -8.32 -2.27
C THR A 48 19.56 -7.49 -1.21
N GLN A 49 19.45 -8.01 0.02
CA GLN A 49 18.84 -7.29 1.14
C GLN A 49 19.83 -6.32 1.81
N ASP A 50 19.74 -5.03 1.49
CA ASP A 50 20.08 -3.97 2.45
C ASP A 50 18.89 -3.75 3.38
N ARG A 51 18.76 -4.63 4.39
CA ARG A 51 17.70 -4.54 5.39
C ARG A 51 17.65 -3.18 6.07
N SER A 52 18.80 -2.53 6.27
CA SER A 52 18.85 -1.23 6.93
C SER A 52 18.25 -0.13 6.05
N GLY A 53 18.53 -0.17 4.75
CA GLY A 53 17.93 0.67 3.73
C GLY A 53 16.43 0.45 3.61
N ASP A 54 15.98 -0.81 3.61
CA ASP A 54 14.55 -1.15 3.55
C ASP A 54 13.78 -0.64 4.76
N ILE A 55 14.32 -0.78 5.97
CA ILE A 55 13.71 -0.23 7.19
C ILE A 55 13.62 1.30 7.11
N ALA A 56 14.69 1.97 6.64
CA ALA A 56 14.69 3.42 6.50
C ALA A 56 13.65 3.90 5.47
N ALA A 57 13.54 3.19 4.33
CA ALA A 57 12.56 3.48 3.30
C ALA A 57 11.12 3.22 3.79
N ALA A 58 10.89 2.12 4.50
CA ALA A 58 9.61 1.80 5.11
C ALA A 58 9.17 2.87 6.10
N LYS A 59 10.06 3.28 7.02
CA LYS A 59 9.77 4.35 8.00
C LYS A 59 9.45 5.68 7.33
N LYS A 60 10.23 6.07 6.32
CA LYS A 60 9.95 7.30 5.55
C LYS A 60 8.59 7.24 4.86
N THR A 61 8.26 6.11 4.25
CA THR A 61 6.95 5.87 3.61
C THR A 61 5.81 5.88 4.61
N TRP A 62 6.06 5.36 5.81
CA TRP A 62 5.12 5.37 6.91
C TRP A 62 4.86 6.78 7.45
N GLU A 63 5.85 7.67 7.51
CA GLU A 63 5.60 9.08 7.87
C GLU A 63 4.61 9.77 6.91
N ILE A 64 4.71 9.47 5.61
CA ILE A 64 3.74 9.97 4.62
C ILE A 64 2.35 9.39 4.87
N SER A 65 2.28 8.09 5.18
CA SER A 65 1.03 7.40 5.52
C SER A 65 0.37 7.98 6.76
N LYS A 66 1.15 8.23 7.83
CA LYS A 66 0.66 8.86 9.05
C LYS A 66 0.11 10.26 8.82
N ALA A 67 0.80 11.07 7.99
CA ALA A 67 0.32 12.40 7.65
C ALA A 67 -1.05 12.34 6.94
N LEU A 68 -1.24 11.38 6.02
CA LEU A 68 -2.53 11.15 5.36
C LEU A 68 -3.61 10.62 6.31
N LEU A 69 -3.25 9.70 7.20
CA LEU A 69 -4.16 9.15 8.21
C LEU A 69 -4.60 10.18 9.26
N ALA A 70 -3.86 11.27 9.43
CA ALA A 70 -4.19 12.37 10.34
C ALA A 70 -4.94 13.54 9.65
N ASP A 71 -5.01 13.56 8.32
CA ASP A 71 -5.62 14.64 7.53
C ASP A 71 -7.13 14.37 7.34
N ASP A 72 -7.98 15.16 8.01
CA ASP A 72 -9.44 15.05 7.95
C ASP A 72 -10.04 15.42 6.58
N SER A 73 -9.27 16.09 5.72
CA SER A 73 -9.66 16.38 4.33
C SER A 73 -9.51 15.16 3.40
N VAL A 74 -8.71 14.16 3.79
CA VAL A 74 -8.50 12.92 3.04
C VAL A 74 -9.60 11.92 3.40
N TYR A 75 -10.39 11.52 2.41
CA TYR A 75 -11.56 10.67 2.60
C TYR A 75 -11.24 9.17 2.45
N LEU A 76 -10.20 8.85 1.69
CA LEU A 76 -9.74 7.49 1.47
C LEU A 76 -8.21 7.44 1.53
N VAL A 77 -7.67 6.51 2.32
CA VAL A 77 -6.24 6.16 2.30
C VAL A 77 -6.10 4.70 1.89
N VAL A 78 -5.33 4.43 0.83
CA VAL A 78 -4.95 3.09 0.39
C VAL A 78 -3.50 2.84 0.80
N LEU A 79 -3.29 1.84 1.65
CA LEU A 79 -1.98 1.39 2.13
C LEU A 79 -1.69 0.05 1.48
N ASP A 80 -1.09 0.13 0.30
CA ASP A 80 -0.85 -1.01 -0.56
C ASP A 80 0.43 -1.76 -0.14
N GLU A 81 0.31 -3.07 0.03
CA GLU A 81 1.38 -3.98 0.47
C GLU A 81 2.01 -3.66 1.84
N LEU A 82 1.25 -2.99 2.71
CA LEU A 82 1.67 -2.64 4.07
C LEU A 82 1.98 -3.88 4.93
N THR A 83 1.28 -5.00 4.71
CA THR A 83 1.40 -6.18 5.56
C THR A 83 2.82 -6.76 5.58
N TYR A 84 3.57 -6.62 4.49
CA TYR A 84 4.97 -7.04 4.44
C TYR A 84 5.88 -6.23 5.37
N MET A 85 5.58 -4.94 5.57
CA MET A 85 6.36 -4.10 6.47
C MET A 85 6.18 -4.53 7.93
N LEU A 86 5.02 -5.07 8.26
CA LEU A 86 4.73 -5.66 9.56
C LEU A 86 5.36 -7.06 9.67
N ALA A 87 5.20 -7.89 8.64
CA ALA A 87 5.70 -9.27 8.64
C ALA A 87 7.23 -9.36 8.72
N TYR A 88 7.96 -8.36 8.23
CA TYR A 88 9.43 -8.30 8.27
C TYR A 88 9.99 -7.44 9.41
N ASP A 89 9.13 -6.97 10.33
CA ASP A 89 9.50 -6.08 11.44
C ASP A 89 10.19 -4.78 10.96
N TYR A 90 9.75 -4.23 9.83
CA TYR A 90 10.28 -2.96 9.30
C TYR A 90 9.58 -1.75 9.89
N LEU A 91 8.30 -1.93 10.26
CA LEU A 91 7.51 -0.97 11.01
C LEU A 91 7.06 -1.56 12.34
N ASP A 92 6.90 -0.69 13.34
CA ASP A 92 6.33 -1.06 14.63
C ASP A 92 4.82 -1.32 14.46
N GLU A 93 4.38 -2.55 14.74
CA GLU A 93 2.98 -2.96 14.58
C GLU A 93 2.05 -2.13 15.48
N ASP A 94 2.42 -1.86 16.73
CA ASP A 94 1.55 -1.16 17.66
C ASP A 94 1.42 0.33 17.26
N GLU A 95 2.48 0.93 16.71
CA GLU A 95 2.41 2.27 16.09
C GLU A 95 1.41 2.30 14.91
N VAL A 96 1.51 1.33 14.00
CA VAL A 96 0.62 1.23 12.83
C VAL A 96 -0.84 1.06 13.27
N LEU A 97 -1.11 0.14 14.19
CA LEU A 97 -2.45 -0.10 14.70
C LEU A 97 -3.03 1.13 15.42
N SER A 98 -2.20 1.87 16.15
CA SER A 98 -2.60 3.12 16.81
C SER A 98 -3.01 4.19 15.79
N ALA A 99 -2.21 4.40 14.74
CA ALA A 99 -2.54 5.37 13.69
C ALA A 99 -3.85 5.01 12.97
N LEU A 100 -4.04 3.72 12.63
CA LEU A 100 -5.26 3.25 11.98
C LEU A 100 -6.50 3.44 12.84
N LYS A 101 -6.42 3.21 14.16
CA LYS A 101 -7.54 3.40 15.09
C LYS A 101 -7.91 4.86 15.32
N ASN A 102 -6.91 5.74 15.32
CA ASN A 102 -7.06 7.16 15.69
C ASN A 102 -7.29 8.08 14.48
N ARG A 103 -7.44 7.52 13.27
CA ARG A 103 -7.77 8.27 12.06
C ARG A 103 -9.14 9.00 12.19
N PRO A 104 -9.39 10.04 11.38
CA PRO A 104 -10.70 10.69 11.32
C PRO A 104 -11.84 9.70 11.03
N GLU A 105 -12.98 9.84 11.71
CA GLU A 105 -14.10 8.89 11.67
C GLU A 105 -14.68 8.72 10.25
N GLN A 106 -14.71 9.79 9.46
CA GLN A 106 -15.18 9.77 8.08
C GLN A 106 -14.19 9.11 7.11
N GLN A 107 -12.94 8.90 7.51
CA GLN A 107 -11.88 8.43 6.62
C GLN A 107 -11.94 6.90 6.49
N SER A 108 -12.08 6.46 5.24
CA SER A 108 -11.94 5.04 4.89
C SER A 108 -10.47 4.69 4.69
N VAL A 109 -10.07 3.51 5.16
CA VAL A 109 -8.72 2.99 4.94
C VAL A 109 -8.78 1.59 4.36
N VAL A 110 -8.04 1.38 3.29
CA VAL A 110 -7.87 0.07 2.65
C VAL A 110 -6.42 -0.35 2.86
N VAL A 111 -6.23 -1.55 3.43
CA VAL A 111 -4.92 -2.17 3.57
C VAL A 111 -4.88 -3.41 2.70
N THR A 112 -3.81 -3.58 1.92
CA THR A 112 -3.61 -4.78 1.10
C THR A 112 -2.31 -5.48 1.49
N GLY A 113 -2.21 -6.72 1.02
CA GLY A 113 -0.99 -7.51 1.03
C GLY A 113 -1.18 -8.90 1.59
N ARG A 114 -0.15 -9.73 1.41
CA ARG A 114 -0.18 -11.12 1.88
C ARG A 114 0.16 -11.18 3.36
N GLY A 115 -0.54 -12.07 4.07
CA GLY A 115 -0.29 -12.29 5.49
C GLY A 115 -0.56 -11.05 6.32
N GLY A 116 -1.81 -10.82 6.72
CA GLY A 116 -2.15 -9.81 7.72
C GLY A 116 -2.13 -10.44 9.11
N GLY A 117 -1.37 -9.85 10.04
CA GLY A 117 -1.33 -10.30 11.43
C GLY A 117 -2.72 -10.33 12.08
N ALA A 118 -2.93 -11.22 13.05
CA ALA A 118 -4.21 -11.33 13.77
C ALA A 118 -4.63 -10.01 14.42
N LYS A 119 -3.66 -9.20 14.89
CA LYS A 119 -3.95 -7.89 15.48
C LYS A 119 -4.48 -6.89 14.46
N LEU A 120 -3.92 -6.84 13.25
CA LEU A 120 -4.41 -5.96 12.18
C LEU A 120 -5.84 -6.36 11.81
N GLN A 121 -6.09 -7.65 11.56
CA GLN A 121 -7.43 -8.14 11.24
C GLN A 121 -8.46 -7.80 12.32
N ALA A 122 -8.06 -7.88 13.60
CA ALA A 122 -8.94 -7.60 14.73
C ALA A 122 -9.40 -6.12 14.82
N ILE A 123 -8.72 -5.19 14.14
CA ILE A 123 -9.05 -3.76 14.20
C ILE A 123 -9.72 -3.24 12.92
N MET A 124 -9.76 -4.05 11.86
CA MET A 124 -10.35 -3.67 10.59
C MET A 124 -11.82 -4.09 10.55
N ASP A 125 -12.68 -3.20 10.06
CA ASP A 125 -14.13 -3.44 10.01
C ASP A 125 -14.52 -4.51 8.99
N THR A 126 -13.72 -4.69 7.94
CA THR A 126 -13.95 -5.68 6.88
C THR A 126 -12.63 -6.32 6.49
N VAL A 127 -12.61 -7.65 6.46
CA VAL A 127 -11.46 -8.46 6.06
C VAL A 127 -11.93 -9.46 5.01
N SER A 128 -11.32 -9.38 3.82
CA SER A 128 -11.55 -10.30 2.71
C SER A 128 -10.26 -11.04 2.39
N GLU A 129 -10.34 -12.37 2.33
CA GLU A 129 -9.20 -13.23 2.00
C GLU A 129 -9.33 -13.73 0.56
N VAL A 130 -8.34 -13.42 -0.29
CA VAL A 130 -8.24 -13.98 -1.65
C VAL A 130 -7.40 -15.24 -1.59
N LYS A 131 -8.06 -16.40 -1.71
CA LYS A 131 -7.38 -17.72 -1.72
C LYS A 131 -6.98 -18.10 -3.15
N ASP A 132 -5.74 -18.55 -3.32
CA ASP A 132 -5.27 -19.14 -4.57
C ASP A 132 -5.87 -20.55 -4.76
N VAL A 133 -7.12 -20.62 -5.19
CA VAL A 133 -7.78 -21.87 -5.60
C VAL A 133 -7.22 -22.32 -6.96
N LYS A 134 -6.98 -21.36 -7.85
CA LYS A 134 -6.33 -21.57 -9.14
C LYS A 134 -5.75 -20.25 -9.65
N HIS A 135 -4.51 -20.29 -10.14
CA HIS A 135 -3.84 -19.15 -10.76
C HIS A 135 -3.23 -19.54 -12.11
N ALA A 136 -3.34 -18.66 -13.11
CA ALA A 136 -2.83 -18.90 -14.46
C ALA A 136 -1.31 -19.17 -14.48
N PHE A 137 -0.57 -18.50 -13.60
CA PHE A 137 0.86 -18.73 -13.39
C PHE A 137 1.20 -20.19 -13.06
N ASN A 138 0.36 -20.88 -12.29
CA ASN A 138 0.58 -22.29 -11.91
C ASN A 138 0.47 -23.23 -13.12
N ASP A 139 -0.24 -22.80 -14.18
CA ASP A 139 -0.35 -23.50 -15.47
C ASP A 139 0.69 -22.99 -16.49
N GLY A 140 1.71 -22.23 -16.05
CA GLY A 140 2.79 -21.71 -16.89
C GLY A 140 2.44 -20.51 -17.76
N ILE A 141 1.25 -19.92 -17.58
CA ILE A 141 0.84 -18.70 -18.28
C ILE A 141 1.60 -17.52 -17.69
N LYS A 142 2.39 -16.84 -18.52
CA LYS A 142 3.19 -15.68 -18.11
C LYS A 142 2.30 -14.46 -17.86
N ALA A 143 2.80 -13.56 -17.00
CA ALA A 143 2.20 -12.26 -16.77
C ALA A 143 1.97 -11.50 -18.08
N ARG A 144 0.82 -10.83 -18.19
CA ARG A 144 0.38 -10.11 -19.37
C ARG A 144 0.17 -8.63 -19.06
N LYS A 145 0.60 -7.79 -20.01
CA LYS A 145 0.30 -6.37 -19.99
C LYS A 145 -1.22 -6.13 -20.01
N GLY A 146 -1.70 -5.26 -19.12
CA GLY A 146 -3.11 -4.93 -18.94
C GLY A 146 -3.91 -5.94 -18.11
N VAL A 147 -3.25 -6.95 -17.53
CA VAL A 147 -3.87 -7.93 -16.62
C VAL A 147 -3.06 -8.04 -15.33
N ASP A 148 -1.79 -8.39 -15.44
CA ASP A 148 -0.90 -8.62 -14.28
C ASP A 148 0.03 -7.43 -14.03
N PHE A 149 0.25 -6.58 -15.05
CA PHE A 149 1.00 -5.32 -14.98
C PHE A 149 0.61 -4.37 -16.12
#